data_AF-A0A937TU02-F1
#
_entry.id   AF-A0A937TU02-F1
#
_cell.length_a   1.000
_cell.length_b   1.000
_cell.length_c   1.000
_cell.angle_alpha   90.00
_cell.angle_beta   90.00
_cell.angle_gamma   90.00
#
_symmetry.space_group_name_H-M   'P 1'
#
loop_
_entity.id
_entity.type
_entity.pdbx_description
1 polymer ?
#
loop_
_entity_poly.entity_id
_entity_poly.type
_entity_poly.pdbx_seq_one_letter_code
_entity_poly.pdbx_strand_id
1 'polypeptide(L)'
;MSSDDLIETFEETIEQERASGGRRTSGDRRTGKVSNFGGPERRASRDRRVLQERRRGTERRAGQDRRYALRRKEDQEAFQKRVEEGELTLEEIEFVRAIDRYKRKFNRPFPTWSEILAIVKELGYTRDSLS
;
A
#
# COMPACT_ATOMS: atom_id res chain seq x y z
N MET A 1 30.38 -10.69 -0.33
CA MET A 1 29.00 -10.32 0.02
C MET A 1 28.21 -10.38 -1.26
N SER A 2 27.30 -11.34 -1.37
CA SER A 2 26.43 -11.51 -2.53
C SER A 2 25.37 -10.41 -2.56
N SER A 3 24.84 -10.07 -3.74
CA SER A 3 23.68 -9.16 -3.84
C SER A 3 22.47 -9.65 -3.03
N ASP A 4 22.38 -10.97 -2.81
CA ASP A 4 21.35 -11.58 -1.95
C ASP A 4 21.58 -11.31 -0.44
N ASP A 5 22.84 -11.24 0.03
CA ASP A 5 23.15 -10.94 1.44
C ASP A 5 22.83 -9.47 1.80
N LEU A 6 22.91 -8.57 0.81
CA LEU A 6 22.61 -7.15 0.97
C LEU A 6 21.09 -6.90 1.08
N ILE A 7 20.28 -7.77 0.49
CA ILE A 7 18.82 -7.73 0.55
C ILE A 7 18.34 -8.15 1.95
N GLU A 8 18.95 -9.18 2.54
CA GLU A 8 18.55 -9.74 3.83
C GLU A 8 18.86 -8.79 5.01
N THR A 9 20.04 -8.18 5.01
CA THR A 9 20.44 -7.18 6.02
C THR A 9 19.63 -5.88 5.95
N PHE A 10 19.14 -5.53 4.76
CA PHE A 10 18.30 -4.35 4.56
C PHE A 10 16.82 -4.62 4.92
N GLU A 11 16.35 -5.86 4.73
CA GLU A 11 15.05 -6.32 5.24
C GLU A 11 14.92 -6.13 6.75
N GLU A 12 15.97 -6.49 7.52
CA GLU A 12 15.99 -6.27 8.98
C GLU A 12 15.87 -4.78 9.36
N THR A 13 16.47 -3.88 8.57
CA THR A 13 16.47 -2.44 8.85
C THR A 13 15.09 -1.81 8.62
N ILE A 14 14.41 -2.21 7.54
CA ILE A 14 13.04 -1.77 7.27
C ILE A 14 12.05 -2.37 8.28
N GLU A 15 12.26 -3.61 8.74
CA GLU A 15 11.45 -4.21 9.80
C GLU A 15 11.62 -3.50 11.15
N GLN A 16 12.83 -3.07 11.51
CA GLN A 16 13.07 -2.24 12.69
C GLN A 16 12.33 -0.90 12.63
N GLU A 17 12.30 -0.20 11.48
CA GLU A 17 11.52 1.03 11.34
C GLU A 17 10.01 0.77 11.44
N ARG A 18 9.52 -0.36 10.89
CA ARG A 18 8.10 -0.76 10.95
C ARG A 18 7.60 -1.09 12.35
N ALA A 19 8.46 -1.64 13.21
CA ALA A 19 8.12 -1.88 14.61
C ALA A 19 7.85 -0.56 15.38
N SER A 20 8.49 0.54 14.95
CA SER A 20 8.33 1.88 15.55
C SER A 20 7.17 2.69 14.94
N GLY A 21 6.78 2.40 13.69
CA GLY A 21 5.70 3.05 12.96
C GLY A 21 4.30 2.59 13.42
N GLY A 22 3.86 3.09 14.57
CA GLY A 22 2.59 2.75 15.21
C GLY A 22 1.40 2.65 14.24
N ARG A 23 0.64 1.56 14.37
CA ARG A 23 -0.67 1.37 13.75
C ARG A 23 -1.53 2.60 14.04
N ARG A 24 -1.67 3.49 13.07
CA ARG A 24 -2.77 4.46 13.04
C ARG A 24 -4.05 3.66 12.79
N THR A 25 -4.56 3.02 13.84
CA THR A 25 -5.97 2.72 13.96
C THR A 25 -6.66 4.08 13.87
N SER A 26 -7.15 4.43 12.68
CA SER A 26 -7.97 5.62 12.51
C SER A 26 -9.20 5.43 13.39
N GLY A 27 -9.12 5.92 14.62
CA GLY A 27 -10.22 6.00 15.56
C GLY A 27 -11.39 6.66 14.85
N ASP A 28 -12.48 5.93 14.83
CA ASP A 28 -13.77 6.35 14.30
C ASP A 28 -14.16 7.72 14.87
N ARG A 29 -14.00 8.78 14.08
CA ARG A 29 -14.42 10.15 14.43
C ARG A 29 -15.93 10.32 14.24
N ARG A 30 -16.73 9.43 14.85
CA ARG A 30 -18.19 9.60 14.96
C ARG A 30 -18.66 9.40 16.39
N THR A 31 -18.10 10.18 17.31
CA THR A 31 -18.74 10.46 18.60
C THR A 31 -19.07 11.93 18.66
N GLY A 32 -20.25 12.27 18.17
CA GLY A 32 -20.75 13.64 18.10
C GLY A 32 -22.26 13.68 17.85
N LYS A 33 -23.04 12.91 18.61
CA LYS A 33 -24.46 13.25 18.84
C LYS A 33 -24.94 12.62 20.14
N VAL A 34 -25.19 13.48 21.12
CA VAL A 34 -25.91 13.17 22.36
C VAL A 34 -27.24 12.49 22.03
N SER A 35 -27.47 11.36 22.68
CA SER A 35 -28.66 10.54 22.54
C SER A 35 -29.81 11.12 23.37
N ASN A 36 -30.82 11.69 22.70
CA ASN A 36 -32.17 11.84 23.27
C ASN A 36 -33.10 10.85 22.55
N PHE A 37 -33.17 9.61 23.05
CA PHE A 37 -34.26 8.70 22.68
C PHE A 37 -34.56 7.77 23.86
N GLY A 38 -35.62 8.09 24.60
CA GLY A 38 -36.25 7.22 25.58
C GLY A 38 -37.28 6.33 24.88
N GLY A 39 -37.03 5.02 24.86
CA GLY A 39 -37.94 4.01 24.31
C GLY A 39 -37.52 2.61 24.78
N PRO A 40 -38.47 1.72 25.07
CA PRO A 40 -38.26 0.64 26.02
C PRO A 40 -37.45 -0.54 25.46
N GLU A 41 -36.63 -1.09 26.34
CA GLU A 41 -36.36 -2.53 26.49
C GLU A 41 -35.86 -3.29 25.26
N ARG A 42 -34.54 -3.20 25.02
CA ARG A 42 -33.82 -4.06 24.08
C ARG A 42 -33.74 -5.51 24.59
N ARG A 43 -34.82 -6.27 24.44
CA ARG A 43 -34.74 -7.73 24.37
C ARG A 43 -35.36 -8.20 23.06
N ALA A 44 -34.61 -9.06 22.38
CA ALA A 44 -35.01 -9.84 21.21
C ALA A 44 -35.24 -9.07 19.90
N SER A 45 -34.15 -8.82 19.18
CA SER A 45 -34.09 -9.11 17.74
C SER A 45 -32.65 -8.93 17.24
N ARG A 46 -32.04 -10.01 16.74
CA ARG A 46 -30.88 -9.93 15.84
C ARG A 46 -31.35 -9.13 14.61
N ASP A 47 -31.14 -7.83 14.66
CA ASP A 47 -31.61 -6.87 13.68
C ASP A 47 -30.96 -7.18 12.33
N ARG A 48 -31.77 -7.72 11.40
CA ARG A 48 -31.36 -8.04 10.03
C ARG A 48 -30.71 -6.82 9.34
N ARG A 49 -31.01 -5.59 9.78
CA ARG A 49 -30.40 -4.35 9.29
C ARG A 49 -28.89 -4.27 9.55
N VAL A 50 -28.41 -4.71 10.72
CA VAL A 50 -26.98 -4.67 11.08
C VAL A 50 -26.17 -5.67 10.25
N LEU A 51 -26.73 -6.84 9.96
CA LEU A 51 -26.14 -7.84 9.06
C LEU A 51 -26.07 -7.34 7.61
N GLN A 52 -27.12 -6.65 7.14
CA GLN A 52 -27.18 -6.08 5.80
C GLN A 52 -26.19 -4.92 5.63
N GLU A 53 -26.02 -4.09 6.66
CA GLU A 53 -25.05 -2.99 6.67
C GLU A 53 -23.60 -3.50 6.68
N ARG A 54 -23.31 -4.55 7.46
CA ARG A 54 -22.00 -5.23 7.43
C ARG A 54 -21.69 -5.85 6.07
N ARG A 55 -22.66 -6.53 5.42
CA ARG A 55 -22.50 -7.09 4.06
C ARG A 55 -22.21 -6.00 3.01
N ARG A 56 -22.93 -4.87 3.08
CA ARG A 56 -22.67 -3.69 2.22
C ARG A 56 -21.30 -3.06 2.47
N GLY A 57 -20.75 -3.15 3.68
CA GLY A 57 -19.39 -2.70 3.99
C GLY A 57 -18.32 -3.57 3.33
N THR A 58 -18.48 -4.89 3.40
CA THR A 58 -17.57 -5.86 2.76
C THR A 58 -17.61 -5.80 1.23
N GLU A 59 -18.77 -5.64 0.62
CA GLU A 59 -18.92 -5.50 -0.83
C GLU A 59 -18.25 -4.23 -1.37
N ARG A 60 -18.33 -3.12 -0.63
CA ARG A 60 -17.65 -1.86 -0.98
C ARG A 60 -16.13 -1.99 -0.94
N ARG A 61 -15.58 -2.65 0.09
CA ARG A 61 -14.13 -2.91 0.19
C ARG A 61 -13.65 -3.85 -0.93
N ALA A 62 -14.36 -4.96 -1.18
CA ALA A 62 -14.06 -5.87 -2.28
C ALA A 62 -14.22 -5.21 -3.68
N GLY A 63 -15.10 -4.22 -3.81
CA GLY A 63 -15.23 -3.41 -5.02
C GLY A 63 -14.04 -2.47 -5.24
N GLN A 64 -13.51 -1.88 -4.17
CA GLN A 64 -12.33 -1.01 -4.21
C GLN A 64 -11.06 -1.80 -4.55
N ASP A 65 -10.89 -2.98 -3.95
CA ASP A 65 -9.76 -3.87 -4.22
C ASP A 65 -9.75 -4.36 -5.68
N ARG A 66 -10.93 -4.69 -6.23
CA ARG A 66 -11.07 -5.05 -7.65
C ARG A 66 -10.71 -3.92 -8.60
N ARG A 67 -11.18 -2.69 -8.34
CA ARG A 67 -10.81 -1.53 -9.17
C ARG A 67 -9.31 -1.26 -9.13
N TYR A 68 -8.69 -1.42 -7.97
CA TYR A 68 -7.25 -1.26 -7.83
C TYR A 68 -6.48 -2.31 -8.63
N ALA A 69 -6.92 -3.57 -8.58
CA ALA A 69 -6.32 -4.65 -9.35
C ALA A 69 -6.44 -4.44 -10.88
N LEU A 70 -7.60 -3.97 -11.35
CA LEU A 70 -7.80 -3.64 -12.77
C LEU A 70 -6.86 -2.52 -13.22
N ARG A 71 -6.82 -1.41 -12.47
CA ARG A 71 -5.92 -0.28 -12.78
C ARG A 71 -4.45 -0.70 -12.78
N ARG A 72 -4.04 -1.60 -11.88
CA ARG A 72 -2.67 -2.15 -11.87
C ARG A 72 -2.35 -2.92 -13.15
N LYS A 73 -3.29 -3.68 -13.68
CA LYS A 73 -3.12 -4.42 -14.93
C LYS A 73 -2.98 -3.46 -16.12
N GLU A 74 -3.84 -2.44 -16.19
CA GLU A 74 -3.78 -1.39 -17.21
C GLU A 74 -2.44 -0.63 -17.16
N ASP A 75 -2.00 -0.22 -15.96
CA ASP A 75 -0.71 0.46 -15.75
C ASP A 75 0.47 -0.44 -16.21
N GLN A 76 0.39 -1.75 -15.98
CA GLN A 76 1.42 -2.71 -16.40
C GLN A 76 1.43 -2.93 -17.92
N GLU A 77 0.27 -3.05 -18.56
CA GLU A 77 0.14 -3.19 -20.01
C GLU A 77 0.67 -1.94 -20.71
N ALA A 78 0.31 -0.74 -20.22
CA ALA A 78 0.83 0.52 -20.73
C ALA A 78 2.36 0.62 -20.58
N PHE A 79 2.91 0.20 -19.44
CA PHE A 79 4.37 0.14 -19.27
C PHE A 79 5.05 -0.78 -20.29
N GLN A 80 4.53 -2.00 -20.48
CA GLN A 80 5.14 -2.95 -21.44
C GLN A 80 5.09 -2.42 -22.86
N LYS A 81 3.97 -1.80 -23.25
CA LYS A 81 3.85 -1.15 -24.55
C LYS A 81 4.95 -0.08 -24.76
N ARG A 82 5.19 0.78 -23.75
CA ARG A 82 6.25 1.82 -23.82
C ARG A 82 7.65 1.23 -23.88
N VAL A 83 7.88 0.07 -23.27
CA VAL A 83 9.15 -0.68 -23.40
C VAL A 83 9.33 -1.20 -24.82
N GLU A 84 8.29 -1.81 -25.41
CA GLU A 84 8.32 -2.35 -26.77
C GLU A 84 8.49 -1.27 -27.83
N GLU A 85 7.89 -0.09 -27.62
CA GLU A 85 8.02 1.08 -28.47
C GLU A 85 9.38 1.80 -28.30
N GLY A 86 10.22 1.37 -27.35
CA GLY A 86 11.52 1.98 -27.07
C GLY A 86 11.44 3.39 -26.49
N GLU A 87 10.31 3.76 -25.89
CA GLU A 87 10.10 5.08 -25.28
C GLU A 87 10.83 5.24 -23.93
N LEU A 88 11.36 4.14 -23.39
CA LEU A 88 12.00 4.10 -22.08
C LEU A 88 13.45 3.67 -22.19
N THR A 89 14.31 4.37 -21.46
CA THR A 89 15.71 3.99 -21.27
C THR A 89 15.81 2.75 -20.37
N LEU A 90 16.95 2.06 -20.41
CA LEU A 90 17.21 0.90 -19.55
C LEU A 90 17.11 1.27 -18.05
N GLU A 91 17.62 2.44 -17.68
CA GLU A 91 17.56 2.94 -16.29
C GLU A 91 16.12 3.14 -15.82
N GLU A 92 15.26 3.72 -16.66
CA GLU A 92 13.84 3.90 -16.34
C GLU A 92 13.11 2.56 -16.20
N ILE A 93 13.44 1.59 -17.05
CA ILE A 93 12.88 0.23 -16.99
C ILE A 93 13.26 -0.45 -15.68
N GLU A 94 14.53 -0.38 -15.29
CA GLU A 94 15.02 -0.96 -14.04
C GLU A 94 14.41 -0.29 -12.82
N PHE A 95 14.30 1.04 -12.83
CA PHE A 95 13.65 1.80 -11.77
C PHE A 95 12.18 1.39 -11.58
N VAL A 96 11.39 1.36 -12.66
CA VAL A 96 9.98 0.96 -12.58
C VAL A 96 9.82 -0.47 -12.09
N ARG A 97 10.68 -1.40 -12.54
CA ARG A 97 10.69 -2.79 -12.06
C ARG A 97 11.04 -2.88 -10.58
N ALA A 98 12.01 -2.09 -10.09
CA ALA A 98 12.38 -2.06 -8.68
C ALA A 98 11.23 -1.56 -7.81
N ILE A 99 10.53 -0.51 -8.25
CA ILE A 99 9.31 0.00 -7.59
C ILE A 99 8.21 -1.06 -7.54
N ASP A 100 7.98 -1.80 -8.63
CA ASP A 100 6.95 -2.84 -8.63
C ASP A 100 7.31 -4.04 -7.72
N ARG A 101 8.59 -4.43 -7.66
CA ARG A 101 9.09 -5.41 -6.67
C ARG A 101 8.81 -4.93 -5.24
N TYR A 102 9.14 -3.68 -4.94
CA TYR A 102 8.88 -3.07 -3.63
C TYR A 102 7.38 -3.14 -3.27
N LYS A 103 6.50 -2.72 -4.19
CA LYS A 103 5.04 -2.72 -3.97
C LYS A 103 4.49 -4.11 -3.67
N ARG A 104 4.98 -5.15 -4.36
CA ARG A 104 4.56 -6.55 -4.15
C ARG A 104 5.06 -7.08 -2.81
N LYS A 105 6.34 -6.86 -2.49
CA LYS A 105 6.97 -7.35 -1.25
C LYS A 105 6.30 -6.79 -0.01
N PHE A 106 5.92 -5.52 -0.04
CA PHE A 106 5.43 -4.81 1.14
C PHE A 106 3.93 -4.57 1.17
N ASN A 107 3.19 -5.13 0.20
CA ASN A 107 1.74 -4.93 0.02
C ASN A 107 1.33 -3.46 0.13
N ARG A 108 2.22 -2.56 -0.28
CA ARG A 108 2.05 -1.11 -0.17
C ARG A 108 1.93 -0.54 -1.57
N PRO A 109 0.80 0.09 -1.91
CA PRO A 109 0.56 0.60 -3.26
C PRO A 109 1.45 1.78 -3.63
N PHE A 110 1.87 2.57 -2.63
CA PHE A 110 2.64 3.80 -2.80
C PHE A 110 3.80 3.85 -1.79
N PRO A 111 5.06 3.71 -2.25
CA PRO A 111 6.24 3.96 -1.44
C PRO A 111 6.30 5.42 -0.95
N THR A 112 6.96 5.65 0.16
CA THR A 112 7.36 6.97 0.66
C THR A 112 8.63 7.45 -0.04
N TRP A 113 8.93 8.74 0.06
CA TRP A 113 10.18 9.30 -0.46
C TRP A 113 11.43 8.66 0.15
N SER A 114 11.41 8.30 1.43
CA SER A 114 12.50 7.57 2.07
C SER A 114 12.69 6.17 1.47
N GLU A 115 11.59 5.45 1.20
CA GLU A 115 11.61 4.14 0.56
C GLU A 115 12.07 4.25 -0.91
N ILE A 116 11.64 5.28 -1.64
CA ILE A 116 12.12 5.56 -3.00
C ILE A 116 13.64 5.82 -2.99
N LEU A 117 14.13 6.64 -2.05
CA LEU A 117 15.56 6.91 -1.93
C LEU A 117 16.36 5.62 -1.67
N ALA A 118 15.83 4.71 -0.85
CA ALA A 118 16.44 3.41 -0.64
C ALA A 118 16.51 2.57 -1.93
N ILE A 119 15.39 2.46 -2.65
CA ILE A 119 15.32 1.72 -3.92
C ILE A 119 16.34 2.29 -4.93
N VAL A 120 16.43 3.61 -5.03
CA VAL A 120 17.35 4.27 -5.98
C VAL A 120 18.81 4.07 -5.55
N LYS A 121 19.11 4.04 -4.25
CA LYS A 121 20.44 3.65 -3.75
C LYS A 121 20.79 2.20 -4.08
N GLU A 122 19.84 1.27 -3.98
CA GLU A 122 20.05 -0.14 -4.39
C GLU A 122 20.37 -0.26 -5.89
N LEU A 123 19.79 0.62 -6.72
CA LEU A 123 20.10 0.71 -8.15
C LEU A 123 21.46 1.35 -8.45
N GLY A 124 22.22 1.77 -7.42
CA GLY A 124 23.56 2.33 -7.58
C GLY A 124 23.62 3.85 -7.54
N TYR A 125 22.55 4.54 -7.14
CA TYR A 125 22.64 5.98 -6.88
C TYR A 125 23.59 6.27 -5.73
N THR A 126 24.70 6.93 -6.07
CA THR A 126 25.64 7.51 -5.12
C THR A 126 25.47 9.02 -5.13
N ARG A 127 25.33 9.61 -3.94
CA ARG A 127 25.45 11.07 -3.83
C ARG A 127 26.94 11.39 -3.88
N ASP A 128 27.37 12.10 -4.92
CA ASP A 128 28.71 12.68 -4.94
C ASP A 128 28.85 13.54 -3.68
N SER A 129 29.77 13.14 -2.80
CA SER A 129 30.15 13.96 -1.67
C SER A 129 30.72 15.25 -2.25
N LEU A 130 29.99 16.35 -2.09
CA LEU A 130 30.37 17.72 -2.49
C LEU A 130 31.89 17.90 -2.47
N SER A 131 32.48 18.14 -3.65
CA SER A 131 33.85 18.66 -3.79
C SER A 131 33.88 20.15 -3.45
#